data_AF-A0A942GNN0-F1
#
_entry.id   AF-A0A942GNN0-F1
#
_cell.length_a   1.000
_cell.length_b   1.000
_cell.length_c   1.000
_cell.angle_alpha   90.00
_cell.angle_beta   90.00
_cell.angle_gamma   90.00
#
_symmetry.space_group_name_H-M   'P 1'
#
loop_
_entity.id
_entity.type
_entity.pdbx_description
1 polymer ?
#
loop_
_entity_poly.entity_id
_entity_poly.type
_entity_poly.pdbx_seq_one_letter_code
_entity_poly.pdbx_strand_id
1 'polypeptide(L)'
;MKLLSVLCWAVAALGVAAVVGGQVFQSTMASRAKLSQIVHVSAINELFGKPGYEPVGPAEEMVVDAPAAILSNSGPHGEQLLDQEKLLKFKVAPLRMATVRAWALVATVAGGMAGLLGLVGGVLLLTRGGKIAPPTDPET
;
A
#
# COMPACT_ATOMS: atom_id res chain seq x y z
N MET A 1 -13.97 4.60 -33.39
CA MET A 1 -13.05 3.47 -33.09
C MET A 1 -11.72 3.92 -32.47
N LYS A 2 -11.04 4.94 -33.00
CA LYS A 2 -9.76 5.46 -32.46
C LYS A 2 -9.78 5.87 -30.98
N LEU A 3 -10.88 6.49 -30.54
CA LEU A 3 -11.04 6.95 -29.15
C LEU A 3 -11.11 5.79 -28.14
N LEU A 4 -11.75 4.68 -28.53
CA LEU A 4 -11.87 3.47 -27.70
C LEU A 4 -10.53 2.74 -27.58
N SER A 5 -9.74 2.67 -28.65
CA SER A 5 -8.39 2.09 -28.60
C SER A 5 -7.44 2.93 -27.74
N VAL A 6 -7.52 4.26 -27.81
CA VAL A 6 -6.72 5.16 -26.94
C VAL A 6 -7.08 4.97 -25.47
N LEU A 7 -8.37 4.81 -25.16
CA LEU A 7 -8.84 4.50 -23.81
C LEU A 7 -8.26 3.17 -23.29
N CYS A 8 -8.29 2.11 -24.10
CA CYS A 8 -7.72 0.80 -23.74
C CYS A 8 -6.21 0.87 -23.45
N TRP A 9 -5.45 1.61 -24.26
CA TRP A 9 -4.03 1.85 -24.02
C TRP A 9 -3.77 2.69 -22.75
N ALA A 10 -4.60 3.70 -22.48
CA ALA A 10 -4.50 4.48 -21.26
C ALA A 10 -4.76 3.63 -20.00
N VAL A 11 -5.77 2.76 -20.04
CA VAL A 11 -6.05 1.80 -18.96
C VAL A 11 -4.89 0.81 -18.79
N ALA A 12 -4.30 0.34 -19.89
CA ALA A 12 -3.12 -0.53 -19.83
C ALA A 12 -1.94 0.15 -19.15
N ALA A 13 -1.64 1.40 -19.53
CA ALA A 13 -0.55 2.18 -18.94
C ALA A 13 -0.79 2.48 -17.45
N LEU A 14 -2.02 2.84 -17.06
CA LEU A 14 -2.40 3.03 -15.67
C LEU A 14 -2.30 1.74 -14.84
N GLY A 15 -2.67 0.60 -15.43
CA GLY A 15 -2.53 -0.71 -14.78
C GLY A 15 -1.07 -1.05 -14.45
N VAL A 16 -0.16 -0.83 -15.41
CA VAL A 16 1.28 -1.01 -15.20
C VAL A 16 1.81 -0.04 -14.14
N ALA A 17 1.40 1.23 -14.20
CA ALA A 17 1.80 2.23 -13.21
C ALA A 17 1.32 1.88 -11.80
N ALA A 18 0.12 1.31 -11.64
CA ALA A 18 -0.41 0.86 -10.35
C ALA A 18 0.39 -0.32 -9.78
N VAL A 19 0.81 -1.27 -10.62
CA VAL A 19 1.66 -2.40 -10.21
C VAL A 19 3.03 -1.91 -9.72
N VAL A 20 3.70 -1.09 -10.52
CA VAL A 20 5.03 -0.55 -10.18
C VAL A 20 4.93 0.36 -8.95
N GLY A 21 3.93 1.24 -8.92
CA GLY A 21 3.67 2.14 -7.80
C GLY A 21 3.42 1.39 -6.50
N GLY A 22 2.65 0.30 -6.53
CA GLY A 22 2.41 -0.56 -5.38
C GLY A 22 3.69 -1.15 -4.78
N GLN A 23 4.60 -1.65 -5.62
CA GLN A 23 5.89 -2.19 -5.16
C GLN A 23 6.82 -1.11 -4.61
N VAL A 24 6.93 0.04 -5.28
CA VAL A 24 7.75 1.17 -4.82
C VAL A 24 7.24 1.69 -3.48
N PHE A 25 5.93 1.86 -3.34
CA PHE A 25 5.31 2.30 -2.09
C PHE A 25 5.59 1.33 -0.94
N GLN A 26 5.44 0.02 -1.18
CA GLN A 26 5.76 -1.00 -0.18
C GLN A 26 7.23 -0.96 0.23
N SER A 27 8.16 -0.84 -0.72
CA SER A 27 9.60 -0.78 -0.43
C SER A 27 9.97 0.47 0.41
N THR A 28 9.35 1.60 0.09
CA THR A 28 9.58 2.87 0.77
C THR A 28 9.08 2.80 2.21
N MET A 29 7.88 2.26 2.43
CA MET A 29 7.32 2.08 3.77
C MET A 29 8.11 1.03 4.57
N ALA A 30 8.53 -0.06 3.94
CA ALA A 30 9.36 -1.08 4.60
C ALA A 30 10.69 -0.51 5.11
N SER A 31 11.32 0.40 4.34
CA SER A 31 12.58 1.05 4.78
C SER A 31 12.42 1.94 6.02
N ARG A 32 11.19 2.42 6.28
CA ARG A 32 10.87 3.28 7.43
C ARG A 32 10.24 2.50 8.58
N ALA A 33 9.82 1.28 8.33
CA ALA A 33 9.18 0.44 9.34
C ALA A 33 10.22 0.00 10.38
N LYS A 34 9.84 0.09 11.64
CA LYS A 34 10.61 -0.44 12.76
C LYS A 34 9.75 -1.42 13.52
N LEU A 35 10.39 -2.39 14.17
CA LEU A 35 9.70 -3.26 15.11
C LEU A 35 9.27 -2.40 16.30
N SER A 36 7.98 -2.19 16.45
CA SER A 36 7.42 -1.34 17.49
C SER A 36 6.31 -2.05 18.24
N GLN A 37 6.20 -1.77 19.53
CA GLN A 37 5.13 -2.29 20.37
C GLN A 37 4.44 -1.13 21.07
N ILE A 38 3.11 -1.11 20.99
CA ILE A 38 2.30 -0.12 21.70
C ILE A 38 2.23 -0.56 23.16
N VAL A 39 2.49 0.38 24.07
CA VAL A 39 2.45 0.16 25.50
C VAL A 39 1.62 1.23 26.19
N HIS A 40 0.98 0.86 27.29
CA HIS A 40 0.34 1.76 28.21
C HIS A 40 1.29 2.04 29.37
N VAL A 41 1.71 3.29 29.53
CA VAL A 41 2.60 3.69 30.63
C VAL A 41 1.76 3.88 31.88
N SER A 42 2.05 3.12 32.93
CA SER A 42 1.32 3.20 34.20
C SER A 42 2.30 3.39 35.34
N ALA A 43 2.22 4.56 35.98
CA ALA A 43 3.01 4.89 37.17
C ALA A 43 2.73 3.92 38.33
N ILE A 44 1.56 3.29 38.34
CA ILE A 44 1.19 2.30 39.35
C ILE A 44 2.04 1.03 39.20
N ASN A 45 2.42 0.63 37.98
CA ASN A 45 3.22 -0.57 37.78
C ASN A 45 4.65 -0.43 38.31
N GLU A 46 5.23 0.77 38.23
CA GLU A 46 6.53 1.08 38.86
C GLU A 46 6.47 0.93 40.39
N LEU A 47 5.35 1.32 41.01
CA LEU A 47 5.15 1.18 42.45
C LEU A 47 5.05 -0.28 42.92
N PHE A 48 4.75 -1.22 42.02
CA PHE A 48 4.67 -2.66 42.31
C PHE A 48 5.88 -3.47 41.82
N GLY A 49 6.98 -2.80 41.44
CA GLY A 49 8.20 -3.48 40.96
C GLY A 49 8.02 -4.18 39.61
N LYS A 50 6.97 -3.85 38.87
CA LYS A 50 6.75 -4.31 37.49
C LYS A 50 7.36 -3.30 36.52
N PRO A 51 7.64 -3.70 35.26
CA PRO A 51 7.94 -2.72 34.23
C PRO A 51 6.84 -1.65 34.21
N GLY A 52 7.21 -0.37 34.19
CA GLY A 52 6.31 0.79 34.24
C GLY A 52 5.37 0.94 33.04
N TYR A 53 5.26 -0.11 32.23
CA TYR A 53 4.51 -0.15 31.00
C TYR A 53 3.85 -1.53 30.83
N GLU A 54 2.65 -1.54 30.28
CA GLU A 54 1.90 -2.74 29.94
C GLU A 54 1.76 -2.86 28.42
N PRO A 55 2.15 -3.98 27.80
CA PRO A 55 2.07 -4.15 26.35
C PRO A 55 0.62 -4.24 25.87
N VAL A 56 0.27 -3.41 24.90
CA VAL A 56 -1.03 -3.37 24.22
C VAL A 56 -0.90 -4.13 22.91
N GLY A 57 -0.94 -5.46 23.00
CA GLY A 57 -0.79 -6.36 21.86
C GLY A 57 0.67 -6.73 21.52
N PRO A 58 0.88 -7.49 20.43
CA PRO A 58 2.21 -7.93 20.03
C PRO A 58 3.04 -6.80 19.39
N ALA A 59 4.37 -6.98 19.38
CA ALA A 59 5.26 -6.14 18.58
C ALA A 59 5.04 -6.43 17.08
N GLU A 60 4.91 -5.38 16.28
CA GLU A 60 4.72 -5.49 14.83
C GLU A 60 5.64 -4.49 14.10
N GLU A 61 5.93 -4.74 12.82
CA GLU A 61 6.59 -3.74 11.97
C GLU A 61 5.62 -2.60 11.69
N MET A 62 5.92 -1.42 12.23
CA MET A 62 5.09 -0.22 12.08
C MET A 62 5.93 0.96 11.60
N VAL A 63 5.32 1.81 10.78
CA VAL A 63 5.85 3.14 10.46
C VAL A 63 5.21 4.13 11.42
N VAL A 64 6.05 4.86 12.16
CA VAL A 64 5.62 5.82 13.18
C VAL A 64 6.18 7.19 12.84
N ASP A 65 5.30 8.10 12.39
CA ASP A 65 5.67 9.48 12.04
C ASP A 65 5.59 10.44 13.25
N ALA A 66 5.65 9.92 14.48
CA ALA A 66 5.56 10.68 15.73
C ALA A 66 6.73 10.34 16.68
N PRO A 67 7.89 11.02 16.55
CA PRO A 67 9.04 10.76 17.42
C PRO A 67 8.75 11.06 18.90
N ALA A 68 7.79 11.94 19.20
CA ALA A 68 7.39 12.25 20.57
C ALA A 68 6.65 11.11 21.29
N ALA A 69 6.04 10.19 20.54
CA ALA A 69 5.35 9.02 21.09
C ALA A 69 6.30 7.84 21.36
N ILE A 70 7.53 7.94 20.87
CA ILE A 70 8.57 6.93 21.07
C ILE A 70 9.15 7.10 22.47
N LEU A 71 9.14 6.01 23.25
CA LEU A 71 9.81 5.95 24.54
C LEU A 71 11.32 5.71 24.33
N SER A 72 12.15 6.27 25.21
CA SER A 72 13.60 6.07 25.16
C SER A 72 14.02 4.63 25.49
N ASN A 73 13.16 3.89 26.19
CA ASN A 73 13.38 2.50 26.52
C ASN A 73 12.99 1.59 25.35
N SER A 74 13.79 0.54 25.14
CA SER A 74 13.48 -0.54 24.21
C SER A 74 12.87 -1.71 24.98
N GLY A 75 11.98 -2.45 24.33
CA GLY A 75 11.41 -3.65 24.89
C GLY A 75 12.43 -4.80 24.98
N PRO A 76 12.06 -5.92 25.62
CA PRO A 76 12.94 -7.07 25.86
C PRO A 76 13.61 -7.68 24.62
N HIS A 77 13.05 -7.47 23.42
CA HIS A 77 13.59 -7.98 22.15
C HIS A 77 14.14 -6.88 21.22
N GLY A 78 14.34 -5.67 21.75
CA GLY A 78 14.84 -4.52 20.98
C GLY A 78 13.76 -3.76 20.21
N GLU A 79 12.49 -4.06 20.47
CA GLU A 79 11.35 -3.33 19.93
C GLU A 79 11.27 -1.91 20.48
N GLN A 80 10.87 -0.99 19.63
CA GLN A 80 10.65 0.40 20.00
C GLN A 80 9.30 0.53 20.71
N LEU A 81 9.31 0.97 21.97
CA LEU A 81 8.09 1.12 22.74
C LEU A 81 7.39 2.43 22.37
N LEU A 82 6.10 2.34 22.07
CA LEU A 82 5.25 3.48 21.72
C LEU A 82 4.23 3.72 22.81
N ASP A 83 4.21 4.94 23.34
CA ASP A 83 3.24 5.34 24.35
C ASP A 83 1.85 5.56 23.71
N GLN A 84 0.89 4.73 24.09
CA GLN A 84 -0.48 4.79 23.58
C GLN A 84 -1.15 6.14 23.84
N GLU A 85 -0.93 6.74 25.02
CA GLU A 85 -1.57 8.02 25.36
C GLU A 85 -1.05 9.15 24.48
N LYS A 86 0.26 9.14 24.20
CA LYS A 86 0.86 10.11 23.29
C LYS A 86 0.37 9.92 21.86
N LEU A 87 0.29 8.67 21.37
CA LEU A 87 -0.28 8.38 20.05
C LEU A 87 -1.71 8.93 19.92
N LEU A 88 -2.56 8.72 20.93
CA LEU A 88 -3.92 9.24 20.96
C LEU A 88 -3.96 10.78 21.04
N LYS A 89 -3.11 11.38 21.87
CA LYS A 89 -3.03 12.84 22.05
C LYS A 89 -2.59 13.56 20.79
N PHE A 90 -1.61 13.01 20.06
CA PHE A 90 -1.13 13.57 18.79
C PHE A 90 -1.97 13.12 17.59
N LYS A 91 -3.01 12.30 17.79
CA LYS A 91 -3.86 11.72 16.73
C LYS A 91 -3.04 11.00 15.65
N VAL A 92 -1.95 10.36 16.05
CA VAL A 92 -1.09 9.61 15.13
C VAL A 92 -1.40 8.14 15.25
N ALA A 93 -1.93 7.56 14.17
CA ALA A 93 -2.14 6.14 14.04
C ALA A 93 -0.89 5.52 13.40
N PRO A 94 -0.16 4.63 14.09
CA PRO A 94 0.99 3.96 13.50
C PRO A 94 0.54 3.10 12.32
N LEU A 95 1.24 3.20 11.19
CA LEU A 95 0.90 2.49 9.98
C LEU A 95 1.53 1.09 10.03
N ARG A 96 0.69 0.06 10.16
CA ARG A 96 1.15 -1.32 10.20
C ARG A 96 1.60 -1.79 8.83
N MET A 97 2.77 -2.42 8.75
CA MET A 97 3.28 -2.97 7.50
C MET A 97 2.38 -4.05 6.90
N ALA A 98 1.65 -4.80 7.74
CA ALA A 98 0.64 -5.75 7.28
C ALA A 98 -0.44 -5.07 6.41
N THR A 99 -0.92 -3.90 6.83
CA THR A 99 -1.90 -3.11 6.08
C THR A 99 -1.29 -2.57 4.79
N VAL A 100 -0.06 -2.06 4.82
CA VAL A 100 0.65 -1.58 3.62
C VAL A 100 0.80 -2.70 2.60
N ARG A 101 1.23 -3.89 3.04
CA ARG A 101 1.39 -5.08 2.17
C ARG A 101 0.05 -5.50 1.56
N ALA A 102 -1.04 -5.46 2.34
CA ALA A 102 -2.37 -5.79 1.83
C ALA A 102 -2.80 -4.83 0.71
N TRP A 103 -2.67 -3.51 0.91
CA TRP A 103 -3.01 -2.53 -0.11
C TRP A 103 -2.11 -2.59 -1.34
N ALA A 104 -0.81 -2.81 -1.15
CA ALA A 104 0.13 -3.00 -2.26
C ALA A 104 -0.22 -4.23 -3.10
N LEU A 105 -0.64 -5.34 -2.46
CA LEU A 105 -1.08 -6.55 -3.15
C LEU A 105 -2.37 -6.29 -3.93
N VAL A 106 -3.36 -5.64 -3.32
CA VAL A 106 -4.60 -5.27 -4.02
C VAL A 106 -4.31 -4.38 -5.22
N ALA A 107 -3.47 -3.35 -5.07
CA ALA A 107 -3.07 -2.47 -6.16
C ALA A 107 -2.34 -3.23 -7.28
N THR A 108 -1.50 -4.20 -6.93
CA THR A 108 -0.78 -5.04 -7.89
C THR A 108 -1.73 -5.96 -8.65
N VAL A 109 -2.67 -6.61 -7.97
CA VAL A 109 -3.64 -7.53 -8.60
C VAL A 109 -4.62 -6.75 -9.48
N ALA A 110 -5.22 -5.68 -8.96
CA ALA A 110 -6.16 -4.84 -9.70
C ALA A 110 -5.47 -4.14 -10.87
N GLY A 111 -4.27 -3.59 -10.66
CA GLY A 111 -3.46 -2.96 -11.70
C GLY A 111 -3.03 -3.95 -12.78
N GLY A 112 -2.62 -5.17 -12.39
CA GLY A 112 -2.26 -6.23 -13.34
C GLY A 112 -3.44 -6.67 -14.21
N MET A 113 -4.63 -6.87 -13.62
CA MET A 113 -5.85 -7.20 -14.35
C MET A 113 -6.29 -6.08 -15.29
N ALA A 114 -6.31 -4.83 -14.81
CA ALA A 114 -6.65 -3.67 -15.64
C ALA A 114 -5.64 -3.49 -16.79
N GLY A 115 -4.35 -3.71 -16.50
CA GLY A 115 -3.25 -3.72 -17.47
C GLY A 115 -3.52 -4.71 -18.60
N LEU A 116 -3.77 -5.97 -18.25
CA LEU A 116 -4.05 -7.06 -19.19
C LEU A 116 -5.31 -6.80 -20.03
N LEU A 117 -6.40 -6.38 -19.40
CA LEU A 117 -7.66 -6.10 -20.10
C LEU A 117 -7.52 -4.92 -21.07
N GLY A 118 -6.80 -3.87 -20.67
CA GLY A 118 -6.48 -2.74 -21.54
C GLY A 118 -5.65 -3.16 -22.76
N LEU A 119 -4.65 -4.01 -22.54
CA LEU A 119 -3.76 -4.50 -23.61
C LEU A 119 -4.51 -5.38 -24.62
N VAL A 120 -5.26 -6.37 -24.11
CA VAL A 120 -6.07 -7.28 -24.95
C VAL A 120 -7.15 -6.52 -25.71
N GLY A 121 -7.88 -5.61 -25.03
CA GLY A 121 -8.90 -4.77 -25.66
C GLY A 121 -8.32 -3.85 -26.73
N GLY A 122 -7.17 -3.24 -26.47
CA GLY A 122 -6.46 -2.37 -27.42
C GLY A 122 -6.04 -3.13 -28.68
N VAL A 123 -5.47 -4.32 -28.53
CA VAL A 123 -5.04 -5.18 -29.66
C VAL A 123 -6.24 -5.70 -30.47
N LEU A 124 -7.32 -6.13 -29.82
CA LEU A 124 -8.54 -6.59 -30.50
C LEU A 124 -9.24 -5.47 -31.29
N LEU A 125 -9.26 -4.25 -30.77
CA LEU A 125 -9.85 -3.10 -31.47
C LEU A 125 -8.99 -2.62 -32.64
N LEU A 126 -7.67 -2.69 -32.53
CA LEU A 126 -6.74 -2.39 -33.63
C LEU A 126 -6.87 -3.40 -34.77
N THR A 127 -6.98 -4.69 -34.45
CA THR A 127 -7.13 -5.77 -35.45
C THR A 127 -8.51 -5.79 -36.12
N ARG A 128 -9.58 -5.37 -35.44
CA ARG A 128 -10.93 -5.23 -36.03
C ARG A 128 -11.13 -3.95 -36.83
N GLY A 129 -10.42 -2.86 -36.51
CA GLY A 129 -10.45 -1.61 -37.27
C GLY A 129 -9.79 -1.67 -38.65
N GLY A 130 -8.99 -2.70 -38.93
CA GLY A 130 -8.32 -2.92 -40.22
C GLY A 130 -9.12 -3.71 -41.26
N LYS A 131 -10.35 -4.15 -40.95
CA LYS A 131 -11.22 -4.92 -41.87
C LYS A 131 -12.42 -4.09 -42.36
N ILE A 132 -12.18 -2.88 -42.86
CA ILE A 132 -13.19 -2.19 -43.69
C ILE A 132 -12.85 -2.56 -45.12
N ALA A 133 -13.60 -3.53 -45.67
CA ALA A 133 -13.47 -3.95 -47.06
C ALA A 133 -13.57 -2.73 -47.99
N PRO A 134 -12.77 -2.65 -49.07
CA PRO A 134 -12.94 -1.59 -50.06
C PRO A 134 -14.36 -1.70 -50.67
N PRO A 135 -15.00 -0.57 -51.00
CA PRO A 135 -16.26 -0.60 -51.73
C PRO A 135 -16.02 -1.37 -53.03
N THR A 136 -16.77 -2.45 -53.22
CA THR A 136 -16.90 -3.08 -54.53
C THR A 136 -17.59 -2.07 -55.43
N ASP A 137 -16.83 -1.46 -56.33
CA ASP A 137 -17.39 -0.68 -57.42
C ASP A 137 -18.38 -1.57 -58.19
N PRO A 138 -19.61 -1.10 -58.47
CA PRO A 138 -20.48 -1.80 -59.38
C PRO A 138 -19.92 -1.61 -60.79
N GLU A 139 -19.34 -2.68 -61.35
CA GLU A 139 -19.08 -2.76 -62.79
C GLU A 139 -20.39 -2.56 -63.56
N THR A 140 -20.26 -1.77 -64.61
CA THR A 140 -21.22 -1.32 -65.63
C THR A 140 -22.10 -2.41 -66.23
#